data_AF-A0A3A3Z0R2-F1
#
_entry.id   AF-A0A3A3Z0R2-F1
#
_cell.length_a   1.000
_cell.length_b   1.000
_cell.length_c   1.000
_cell.angle_alpha   90.00
_cell.angle_beta   90.00
_cell.angle_gamma   90.00
#
_symmetry.space_group_name_H-M   'P 1'
#
loop_
_entity.id
_entity.type
_entity.pdbx_description
1 polymer ?
#
loop_
_entity_poly.entity_id
_entity_poly.type
_entity_poly.pdbx_seq_one_letter_code
_entity_poly.pdbx_strand_id
1 'polypeptide(L)'
;MLDGLSPARTAVTARLAAPLTAGQVGALAASTGGAAVADGGLRAGPGDVAAAAEGALAEARALRGGRLVRFPGQGALTGDLPVAELVRRCAVDRVAGSGTRVGPEDVVATAGFVRPRARGGEVVLLVERVRGGRLRPLEVEHPHECCGGAH
;
A
#
# COMPACT_ATOMS: atom_id res chain seq x y z
N MET A 1 -32.10 15.45 -5.91
CA MET A 1 -32.17 13.98 -5.80
C MET A 1 -30.74 13.47 -6.01
N LEU A 2 -29.96 13.38 -4.93
CA LEU A 2 -28.56 12.92 -4.92
C LEU A 2 -28.56 11.50 -4.33
N ASP A 3 -29.12 10.55 -5.08
CA ASP A 3 -28.98 9.13 -4.79
C ASP A 3 -27.69 8.64 -5.44
N GLY A 4 -26.78 8.01 -4.67
CA GLY A 4 -25.82 7.08 -5.29
C GLY A 4 -24.37 7.10 -4.82
N LEU A 5 -23.96 7.89 -3.83
CA LEU A 5 -22.67 7.61 -3.18
C LEU A 5 -22.89 6.46 -2.21
N SER A 6 -22.67 5.23 -2.69
CA SER A 6 -22.47 4.08 -1.80
C SER A 6 -21.48 4.51 -0.70
N PRO A 7 -21.78 4.27 0.59
CA PRO A 7 -20.89 4.69 1.67
C PRO A 7 -19.48 4.21 1.36
N ALA A 8 -18.48 5.07 1.54
CA ALA A 8 -17.10 4.77 1.21
C ALA A 8 -16.69 3.45 1.87
N ARG A 9 -16.49 2.40 1.06
CA ARG A 9 -16.07 1.08 1.54
C ARG A 9 -14.55 1.06 1.56
N THR A 10 -13.98 0.87 2.74
CA THR A 10 -12.54 0.67 2.91
C THR A 10 -12.25 -0.81 3.02
N ALA A 11 -11.43 -1.34 2.12
CA ALA A 11 -10.92 -2.70 2.22
C ALA A 11 -9.46 -2.68 2.69
N VAL A 12 -9.13 -3.55 3.65
CA VAL A 12 -7.77 -3.79 4.10
C VAL A 12 -7.43 -5.24 3.80
N THR A 13 -6.33 -5.45 3.09
CA THR A 13 -5.81 -6.78 2.80
C THR A 13 -4.46 -6.95 3.49
N ALA A 14 -4.22 -8.14 4.03
CA ALA A 14 -2.97 -8.48 4.69
C ALA A 14 -2.53 -9.87 4.23
N ARG A 15 -1.23 -10.01 3.96
CA ARG A 15 -0.59 -11.32 3.81
C ARG A 15 -0.06 -11.73 5.16
N LEU A 16 -0.49 -12.90 5.63
CA LEU A 16 -0.11 -13.45 6.93
C LEU A 16 0.88 -14.60 6.73
N ALA A 17 1.75 -14.82 7.72
CA ALA A 17 2.73 -15.90 7.68
C ALA A 17 2.09 -17.30 7.85
N ALA A 18 0.86 -17.34 8.38
CA ALA A 18 0.10 -18.57 8.59
C ALA A 18 -1.35 -18.39 8.10
N PRO A 19 -2.01 -19.46 7.63
CA PRO A 19 -3.41 -19.42 7.24
C PRO A 19 -4.31 -19.12 8.46
N LEU A 20 -5.42 -18.42 8.22
CA LEU A 20 -6.44 -18.20 9.23
C LEU A 20 -7.37 -19.41 9.34
N THR A 21 -7.83 -19.66 10.56
CA THR A 21 -8.95 -20.56 10.84
C THR A 21 -10.29 -19.87 10.61
N ALA A 22 -11.36 -20.64 10.44
CA ALA A 22 -12.72 -20.10 10.32
C ALA A 22 -13.11 -19.21 11.53
N GLY A 23 -12.73 -19.62 12.75
CA GLY A 23 -12.99 -18.83 13.97
C GLY A 23 -12.29 -17.47 13.96
N GLN A 24 -11.04 -17.40 13.47
CA GLN A 24 -10.32 -16.14 13.36
C GLN A 24 -10.92 -15.22 12.29
N VAL A 25 -11.37 -15.77 11.15
CA VAL A 25 -12.08 -15.00 10.12
C VAL A 25 -13.40 -14.44 10.67
N GLY A 26 -14.14 -15.25 11.44
CA GLY A 26 -15.34 -14.79 12.15
C GLY A 26 -15.09 -13.65 13.13
N ALA A 27 -14.02 -13.76 13.93
CA ALA A 27 -13.64 -12.72 14.89
C ALA A 27 -13.27 -11.39 14.19
N LEU A 28 -12.57 -11.44 13.05
CA LEU A 28 -12.25 -10.27 12.23
C LEU A 28 -13.49 -9.57 11.66
N ALA A 29 -14.45 -10.34 11.13
CA ALA A 29 -15.70 -9.79 10.64
C ALA A 29 -16.49 -9.10 11.78
N ALA A 30 -16.59 -9.75 12.94
CA ALA A 30 -17.25 -9.19 14.11
C ALA A 30 -16.58 -7.91 14.62
N SER A 31 -15.25 -7.88 14.71
CA SER A 31 -14.51 -6.72 15.24
C SER A 31 -14.59 -5.49 14.34
N THR A 32 -14.80 -5.68 13.04
CA THR A 32 -14.91 -4.59 12.06
C THR A 32 -16.36 -4.21 11.75
N GLY A 33 -17.35 -5.02 12.19
CA GLY A 33 -18.74 -4.89 11.77
C GLY A 33 -18.95 -5.13 10.26
N GLY A 34 -17.95 -5.69 9.57
CA GLY A 34 -17.92 -5.87 8.12
C GLY A 34 -17.86 -7.34 7.72
N ALA A 35 -17.32 -7.60 6.53
CA ALA A 35 -17.02 -8.96 6.07
C ALA A 35 -15.50 -9.21 6.05
N ALA A 36 -15.14 -10.47 6.32
CA ALA A 36 -13.78 -10.96 6.22
C ALA A 36 -13.76 -12.18 5.30
N VAL A 37 -12.79 -12.21 4.39
CA VAL A 37 -12.56 -13.33 3.49
C VAL A 37 -11.07 -13.70 3.51
N ALA A 38 -10.78 -14.99 3.40
CA ALA A 38 -9.41 -15.49 3.37
C ALA A 38 -9.24 -16.57 2.29
N ASP A 39 -7.98 -16.92 2.01
CA ASP A 39 -7.64 -18.08 1.19
C ASP A 39 -8.36 -19.37 1.67
N GLY A 40 -8.60 -20.29 0.75
CA GLY A 40 -9.33 -21.54 1.05
C GLY A 40 -10.86 -21.38 1.15
N GLY A 41 -11.41 -20.24 0.74
CA GLY A 41 -12.86 -20.01 0.67
C GLY A 41 -13.51 -19.64 2.00
N LEU A 42 -12.72 -19.32 3.02
CA LEU A 42 -13.23 -18.88 4.31
C LEU A 42 -13.84 -17.49 4.20
N ARG A 43 -15.04 -17.33 4.75
CA ARG A 43 -15.81 -16.09 4.72
C ARG A 43 -16.67 -15.92 5.96
N ALA A 44 -16.80 -14.69 6.43
CA ALA A 44 -17.71 -14.30 7.51
C ALA A 44 -18.22 -12.87 7.31
N GLY A 45 -19.39 -12.56 7.87
CA GLY A 45 -20.03 -11.23 7.81
C GLY A 45 -21.13 -11.13 6.75
N PRO A 46 -21.68 -9.91 6.53
CA PRO A 46 -22.78 -9.68 5.60
C PRO A 46 -22.43 -10.06 4.15
N GLY A 47 -23.32 -10.79 3.48
CA GLY A 47 -23.07 -11.36 2.15
C GLY A 47 -22.84 -10.33 1.03
N ASP A 48 -23.43 -9.15 1.14
CA ASP A 48 -23.25 -8.03 0.20
C ASP A 48 -21.86 -7.37 0.33
N VAL A 49 -21.19 -7.54 1.47
CA VAL A 49 -19.82 -7.06 1.72
C VAL A 49 -18.79 -8.13 1.36
N ALA A 50 -19.15 -9.41 1.44
CA ALA A 50 -18.26 -10.53 1.09
C ALA A 50 -17.77 -10.48 -0.36
N ALA A 51 -18.65 -10.20 -1.34
CA ALA A 51 -18.24 -10.09 -2.75
C ALA A 51 -17.24 -8.94 -2.99
N ALA A 52 -17.44 -7.80 -2.32
CA ALA A 52 -16.50 -6.68 -2.40
C ALA A 52 -15.16 -7.03 -1.74
N ALA A 53 -15.17 -7.77 -0.62
CA ALA A 53 -13.98 -8.24 0.06
C ALA A 53 -13.20 -9.26 -0.80
N GLU A 54 -13.89 -10.15 -1.52
CA GLU A 54 -13.28 -11.09 -2.47
C GLU A 54 -12.62 -10.35 -3.64
N GLY A 55 -13.28 -9.34 -4.20
CA GLY A 55 -12.72 -8.47 -5.22
C GLY A 55 -11.45 -7.75 -4.74
N ALA A 56 -11.49 -7.14 -3.56
CA ALA A 56 -10.34 -6.48 -2.96
C ALA A 56 -9.17 -7.45 -2.71
N LEU A 57 -9.46 -8.67 -2.26
CA LEU A 57 -8.44 -9.70 -2.07
C LEU A 57 -7.82 -10.13 -3.40
N ALA A 58 -8.62 -10.29 -4.47
CA ALA A 58 -8.12 -10.60 -5.80
C ALA A 58 -7.22 -9.49 -6.37
N GLU A 59 -7.62 -8.22 -6.22
CA GLU A 59 -6.80 -7.08 -6.63
C GLU A 59 -5.47 -7.00 -5.88
N ALA A 60 -5.50 -7.24 -4.56
CA ALA A 60 -4.31 -7.25 -3.72
C ALA A 60 -3.35 -8.40 -4.06
N ARG A 61 -3.88 -9.60 -4.39
CA ARG A 61 -3.06 -10.72 -4.88
C ARG A 61 -2.35 -10.37 -6.17
N ALA A 62 -3.06 -9.73 -7.09
CA ALA A 62 -2.56 -9.36 -8.41
C ALA A 62 -1.78 -8.01 -8.43
N LEU A 63 -1.60 -7.36 -7.26
CA LEU A 63 -0.94 -6.06 -7.14
C LEU A 63 -1.48 -5.02 -8.15
N ARG A 64 -2.80 -5.04 -8.40
CA ARG A 64 -3.43 -4.18 -9.41
C ARG A 64 -3.56 -2.73 -8.94
N GLY A 65 -3.71 -2.55 -7.63
CA GLY A 65 -3.93 -1.24 -7.02
C GLY A 65 -3.78 -1.29 -5.51
N GLY A 66 -3.76 -0.09 -4.90
CA GLY A 66 -3.72 0.07 -3.45
C GLY A 66 -2.37 0.58 -2.93
N ARG A 67 -2.31 0.78 -1.61
CA ARG A 67 -1.15 1.30 -0.88
C ARG A 67 -0.63 0.22 0.06
N LEU A 68 0.69 0.09 0.14
CA LEU A 68 1.30 -0.79 1.13
C LEU A 68 1.53 0.01 2.40
N VAL A 69 0.73 -0.25 3.42
CA VAL A 69 0.87 0.39 4.75
C VAL A 69 2.03 -0.24 5.53
N ARG A 70 2.15 -1.56 5.43
CA ARG A 70 3.23 -2.39 5.97
C ARG A 70 3.70 -3.35 4.90
N PHE A 71 5.01 -3.57 4.81
CA PHE A 71 5.61 -4.46 3.83
C PHE A 71 6.94 -5.03 4.30
N PRO A 72 7.35 -6.23 3.82
CA PRO A 72 8.63 -6.82 4.14
C PRO A 72 9.81 -5.88 3.86
N GLY A 73 10.74 -5.77 4.82
CA GLY A 73 11.94 -4.93 4.70
C GLY A 73 11.73 -3.43 4.94
N GLN A 74 10.50 -2.98 5.27
CA GLN A 74 10.21 -1.56 5.54
C GLN A 74 11.16 -0.92 6.56
N GLY A 75 11.49 -1.63 7.65
CA GLY A 75 12.37 -1.11 8.70
C GLY A 75 13.82 -0.88 8.28
N ALA A 76 14.25 -1.45 7.15
CA ALA A 76 15.59 -1.25 6.60
C ALA A 76 15.68 -0.01 5.68
N LEU A 77 14.55 0.66 5.39
CA LEU A 77 14.49 1.82 4.51
C LEU A 77 14.71 3.11 5.30
N THR A 78 15.91 3.27 5.85
CA THR A 78 16.33 4.44 6.62
C THR A 78 17.54 5.10 5.97
N GLY A 79 17.61 6.44 6.07
CA GLY A 79 18.71 7.22 5.50
C GLY A 79 18.76 7.19 3.97
N ASP A 80 19.97 7.07 3.45
CA ASP A 80 20.32 7.27 2.05
C ASP A 80 20.65 5.92 1.41
N LEU A 81 19.83 5.48 0.47
CA LEU A 81 19.98 4.17 -0.14
C LEU A 81 20.03 4.27 -1.67
N PRO A 82 21.02 3.64 -2.34
CA PRO A 82 20.96 3.42 -3.78
C PRO A 82 19.67 2.67 -4.15
N VAL A 83 19.09 2.99 -5.30
CA VAL A 83 17.87 2.32 -5.81
C VAL A 83 18.03 0.80 -5.85
N ALA A 84 19.19 0.31 -6.31
CA ALA A 84 19.45 -1.12 -6.37
C ALA A 84 19.48 -1.78 -4.98
N GLU A 85 19.97 -1.06 -3.96
CA GLU A 85 19.99 -1.56 -2.59
C GLU A 85 18.60 -1.57 -1.96
N LEU A 86 17.81 -0.52 -2.20
CA LEU A 86 16.43 -0.41 -1.73
C LEU A 86 15.59 -1.59 -2.24
N VAL A 87 15.63 -1.87 -3.55
CA VAL A 87 14.88 -2.97 -4.17
C VAL A 87 15.31 -4.33 -3.64
N ARG A 88 16.60 -4.53 -3.34
CA ARG A 88 17.09 -5.80 -2.76
C ARG A 88 16.66 -6.02 -1.30
N ARG A 89 16.42 -4.96 -0.54
CA ARG A 89 16.20 -5.03 0.92
C ARG A 89 14.74 -5.10 1.33
N CYS A 90 13.80 -4.84 0.42
CA CYS A 90 12.39 -4.75 0.75
C CYS A 90 11.50 -5.26 -0.38
N ALA A 91 10.19 -5.27 -0.13
CA ALA A 91 9.19 -5.71 -1.10
C ALA A 91 8.90 -4.71 -2.23
N VAL A 92 9.73 -3.68 -2.43
CA VAL A 92 9.58 -2.76 -3.57
C VAL A 92 10.24 -3.38 -4.79
N ASP A 93 9.46 -3.67 -5.82
CA ASP A 93 9.96 -4.24 -7.07
C ASP A 93 10.67 -3.18 -7.92
N ARG A 94 10.17 -1.94 -7.89
CA ARG A 94 10.64 -0.87 -8.77
C ARG A 94 10.57 0.51 -8.13
N VAL A 95 11.60 1.31 -8.36
CA VAL A 95 11.58 2.76 -8.10
C VAL A 95 11.30 3.50 -9.40
N ALA A 96 10.29 4.38 -9.40
CA ALA A 96 9.88 5.12 -10.58
C ALA A 96 9.89 6.63 -10.31
N GLY A 97 10.52 7.37 -11.21
CA GLY A 97 10.61 8.83 -11.12
C GLY A 97 9.37 9.53 -11.65
N SER A 98 8.86 10.50 -10.90
CA SER A 98 7.91 11.50 -11.38
C SER A 98 8.68 12.55 -12.18
N GLY A 99 8.50 12.57 -13.51
CA GLY A 99 9.17 13.52 -14.40
C GLY A 99 10.70 13.40 -14.46
N THR A 100 11.29 12.31 -13.95
CA THR A 100 12.74 12.12 -13.93
C THR A 100 13.12 10.67 -14.23
N ARG A 101 14.30 10.45 -14.82
CA ARG A 101 14.88 9.12 -14.96
C ARG A 101 15.50 8.67 -13.65
N VAL A 102 15.40 7.38 -13.37
CA VAL A 102 15.94 6.72 -12.18
C VAL A 102 16.86 5.59 -12.62
N GLY A 103 18.10 5.65 -12.20
CA GLY A 103 19.11 4.60 -12.37
C GLY A 103 19.37 3.82 -11.08
N PRO A 104 20.02 2.65 -11.16
CA PRO A 104 20.28 1.78 -10.01
C PRO A 104 21.19 2.43 -8.95
N GLU A 105 22.09 3.32 -9.35
CA GLU A 105 23.02 4.04 -8.48
C GLU A 105 22.48 5.38 -7.97
N ASP A 106 21.30 5.81 -8.42
CA ASP A 106 20.67 7.02 -7.87
C ASP A 106 20.35 6.79 -6.38
N VAL A 107 20.62 7.80 -5.56
CA VAL A 107 20.43 7.71 -4.11
C VAL A 107 19.05 8.25 -3.72
N VAL A 108 18.27 7.42 -3.02
CA VAL A 108 16.98 7.78 -2.43
C VAL A 108 17.17 8.20 -0.98
N ALA A 109 16.79 9.45 -0.68
CA ALA A 109 16.61 9.97 0.66
C ALA A 109 15.31 9.41 1.27
N THR A 110 15.37 8.24 1.90
CA THR A 110 14.16 7.55 2.39
C THR A 110 13.53 8.25 3.60
N ALA A 111 14.34 8.95 4.41
CA ALA A 111 13.93 9.63 5.64
C ALA A 111 13.13 8.75 6.64
N GLY A 112 13.22 7.42 6.52
CA GLY A 112 12.41 6.49 7.33
C GLY A 112 10.92 6.43 6.95
N PHE A 113 10.49 7.19 5.94
CA PHE A 113 9.09 7.27 5.52
C PHE A 113 8.93 6.96 4.03
N VAL A 114 8.48 5.74 3.73
CA VAL A 114 8.32 5.23 2.38
C VAL A 114 6.92 4.65 2.19
N ARG A 115 6.21 5.11 1.15
CA ARG A 115 4.82 4.72 0.84
C ARG A 115 4.71 4.14 -0.58
N PRO A 116 5.15 2.90 -0.81
CA PRO A 116 5.04 2.29 -2.12
C PRO A 116 3.59 1.88 -2.39
N ARG A 117 3.28 1.66 -3.67
CA ARG A 117 1.94 1.35 -4.16
C ARG A 117 1.97 0.13 -5.05
N ALA A 118 0.94 -0.70 -4.94
CA ALA A 118 0.71 -1.75 -5.92
C ALA A 118 0.17 -1.09 -7.20
N ARG A 119 0.83 -1.36 -8.34
CA ARG A 119 0.44 -0.83 -9.64
C ARG A 119 0.89 -1.79 -10.72
N GLY A 120 -0.07 -2.28 -11.50
CA GLY A 120 0.22 -3.07 -12.70
C GLY A 120 0.98 -4.36 -12.43
N GLY A 121 0.79 -4.98 -11.27
CA GLY A 121 1.47 -6.23 -10.90
C GLY A 121 2.78 -6.04 -10.13
N GLU A 122 3.22 -4.79 -9.91
CA GLU A 122 4.45 -4.46 -9.19
C GLU A 122 4.17 -3.60 -7.96
N VAL A 123 5.04 -3.67 -6.96
CA VAL A 123 5.14 -2.72 -5.86
C VAL A 123 6.10 -1.61 -6.28
N VAL A 124 5.55 -0.43 -6.55
CA VAL A 124 6.29 0.71 -7.07
C VAL A 124 6.45 1.79 -6.01
N LEU A 125 7.70 2.21 -5.78
CA LEU A 125 7.99 3.44 -5.02
C LEU A 125 8.13 4.62 -5.99
N LEU A 126 7.25 5.61 -5.86
CA LEU A 126 7.34 6.85 -6.60
C LEU A 126 8.30 7.82 -5.92
N VAL A 127 9.21 8.38 -6.70
CA VAL A 127 10.22 9.34 -6.24
C VAL A 127 10.28 10.55 -7.17
N GLU A 128 10.88 11.63 -6.70
CA GLU A 128 11.22 12.79 -7.52
C GLU A 128 12.66 13.22 -7.24
N ARG A 129 13.28 13.92 -8.20
CA ARG A 129 14.64 14.42 -8.05
C ARG A 129 14.62 15.77 -7.36
N VAL A 130 15.42 15.91 -6.31
CA VAL A 130 15.55 17.16 -5.55
C VAL A 130 16.83 17.91 -5.93
N ARG A 131 16.92 19.18 -5.52
CA ARG A 131 18.17 19.96 -5.61
C ARG A 131 19.28 19.20 -4.89
N GLY A 132 20.44 19.10 -5.53
CA GLY A 132 21.55 18.24 -5.07
C GLY A 132 21.57 16.84 -5.70
N GLY A 133 20.68 16.55 -6.65
CA GLY A 133 20.75 15.37 -7.52
C GLY A 133 20.19 14.08 -6.91
N ARG A 134 19.89 14.06 -5.62
CA ARG A 134 19.27 12.92 -4.93
C ARG A 134 17.80 12.75 -5.31
N LEU A 135 17.28 11.57 -5.06
CA LEU A 135 15.86 11.24 -5.15
C LEU A 135 15.22 11.33 -3.76
N ARG A 136 13.94 11.69 -3.67
CA ARG A 136 13.12 11.54 -2.46
C ARG A 136 11.80 10.83 -2.78
N PRO A 137 11.23 10.03 -1.86
CA PRO A 137 9.84 9.59 -1.96
C PRO A 137 8.90 10.76 -2.22
N LEU A 138 7.92 10.56 -3.10
CA LEU A 138 6.95 11.60 -3.45
C LEU A 138 6.04 11.96 -2.25
N GLU A 139 5.68 10.96 -1.45
CA GLU A 139 4.93 11.15 -0.22
C GLU A 139 5.88 11.50 0.92
N VAL A 140 5.60 12.62 1.60
CA VAL A 140 6.34 13.08 2.78
C VAL A 140 5.54 12.79 4.05
N GLU A 141 6.23 12.51 5.15
CA GLU A 141 5.58 12.12 6.41
C GLU A 141 4.71 13.24 7.00
N HIS A 142 5.24 14.46 6.96
CA HIS A 142 4.59 15.66 7.46
C HIS A 142 4.41 16.63 6.30
N PRO A 143 3.37 16.44 5.46
CA PRO A 143 3.11 17.35 4.36
C PRO A 143 2.82 18.73 4.94
N HIS A 144 3.59 19.72 4.48
CA HIS A 144 3.23 21.12 4.68
C HIS A 144 1.87 21.38 4.04
N GLU A 145 0.91 21.87 4.83
CA GLU A 145 -0.39 22.28 4.33
C GLU A 145 -0.22 23.61 3.60
N CYS A 146 -0.10 23.56 2.28
CA CYS A 146 0.05 24.78 1.48
C CYS A 146 -1.30 25.50 1.27
N CYS A 147 -2.43 24.86 1.60
CA CYS A 147 -3.78 25.41 1.49
C CYS A 147 -4.67 24.90 2.63
N GLY A 148 -4.60 25.55 3.80
CA GLY A 148 -5.65 25.45 4.82
C GLY A 148 -6.89 26.21 4.34
N GLY A 149 -7.69 25.59 3.48
CA GLY A 149 -8.99 26.14 3.08
C GLY A 149 -9.96 25.99 4.24
N ALA A 150 -10.17 27.08 5.00
CA ALA A 150 -11.32 27.19 5.88
C ALA A 150 -12.59 27.11 5.01
N HIS A 151 -13.37 26.05 5.21
CA HIS A 151 -14.77 25.97 4.77
C HIS A 151 -15.67 26.10 5.99
#